data_AF-U7R2Y9-F1
#
_entry.id   AF-U7R2Y9-F1
#
_cell.length_a   1.000
_cell.length_b   1.000
_cell.length_c   1.000
_cell.angle_alpha   90.00
_cell.angle_beta   90.00
_cell.angle_gamma   90.00
#
_symmetry.space_group_name_H-M   'P 1'
#
loop_
_entity.id
_entity.type
_entity.pdbx_description
1 polymer ?
#
loop_
_entity_poly.entity_id
_entity_poly.type
_entity_poly.pdbx_seq_one_letter_code
_entity_poly.pdbx_strand_id
1 'polypeptide(L)' 'MNVSQPVMVTQNKEPLYVVQDPAQFEMQQEQMALLHLLSCAEKDVKAGRIVSSNELRDSLRSLAKS' A
#
# COMPACT_ATOMS: atom_id res chain seq x y z
N MET A 1 6.62 9.27 -25.35
CA MET A 1 7.83 9.55 -24.55
C MET A 1 8.11 8.32 -23.71
N ASN A 2 9.32 7.78 -23.73
CA ASN A 2 9.74 6.76 -22.78
C ASN A 2 10.27 7.50 -21.54
N VAL A 3 9.49 7.49 -20.46
CA VAL A 3 9.81 8.19 -19.19
C VAL A 3 10.35 7.15 -18.21
N SER A 4 11.59 6.72 -18.39
CA SER A 4 12.20 5.70 -17.52
C SER A 4 12.50 6.20 -16.09
N GLN A 5 12.45 7.51 -15.89
CA GLN A 5 12.50 8.18 -14.59
C GLN A 5 11.41 9.27 -14.53
N PRO A 6 10.80 9.53 -13.36
CA PRO A 6 9.83 10.60 -13.21
C PRO A 6 10.41 11.98 -13.55
N VAL A 7 9.65 12.78 -14.29
CA VAL A 7 10.03 14.14 -14.68
C VAL A 7 9.13 15.15 -13.99
N MET A 8 9.73 16.10 -13.26
CA MET A 8 9.02 17.21 -12.66
C MET A 8 8.84 18.34 -13.69
N VAL A 9 7.60 18.77 -13.90
CA VAL A 9 7.24 19.89 -14.76
C VAL A 9 7.05 21.12 -13.88
N THR A 10 7.78 22.20 -14.18
CA THR A 10 7.71 23.47 -13.45
C THR A 10 7.12 24.58 -14.30
N GLN A 11 6.36 25.49 -13.69
CA GLN A 11 5.92 26.74 -14.31
C GLN A 11 6.29 27.91 -13.40
N ASN A 12 6.91 28.95 -13.96
CA ASN A 12 7.41 30.10 -13.18
C ASN A 12 8.33 29.70 -12.00
N LYS A 13 9.12 28.64 -12.18
CA LYS A 13 10.01 28.03 -11.17
C LYS A 13 9.30 27.25 -10.05
N GLU A 14 7.98 27.10 -10.12
CA GLU A 14 7.20 26.30 -9.16
C GLU A 14 6.88 24.92 -9.75
N PRO A 15 7.04 23.82 -8.99
CA PRO A 15 6.58 22.48 -9.39
C PRO A 15 5.06 22.45 -9.61
N LEU A 16 4.63 21.87 -10.73
CA LEU A 16 3.21 21.80 -11.09
C LEU A 16 2.73 20.36 -11.28
N TYR A 17 3.51 19.54 -12.00
CA TYR A 17 3.15 18.15 -12.28
C TYR A 17 4.38 17.24 -12.20
N VAL A 18 4.14 15.95 -12.04
CA VAL A 18 5.13 14.89 -12.29
C VAL A 18 4.59 14.00 -13.39
N VAL A 19 5.39 13.79 -14.44
CA VAL A 19 5.09 12.86 -15.53
C VAL A 19 5.96 11.62 -15.32
N GLN A 20 5.33 10.44 -15.27
CA GLN A 20 6.01 9.17 -15.08
C GLN A 20 5.26 8.04 -15.76
N ASP A 21 5.92 6.90 -15.92
CA ASP A 21 5.31 5.69 -16.46
C ASP A 21 4.22 5.16 -15.51
N PRO A 22 3.02 4.84 -16.04
CA PRO A 22 1.90 4.38 -15.20
C PRO A 22 2.17 3.06 -14.51
N ALA A 23 2.86 2.10 -15.14
CA ALA A 23 3.16 0.81 -14.53
C ALA A 23 4.20 0.96 -13.41
N GLN A 24 5.19 1.84 -13.60
CA GLN A 24 6.13 2.17 -12.52
C GLN A 24 5.43 2.84 -11.33
N PHE A 25 4.47 3.74 -11.58
CA PHE A 25 3.67 4.37 -10.52
C PHE A 25 2.84 3.34 -9.75
N GLU A 26 2.10 2.49 -10.44
CA GLU A 26 1.28 1.45 -9.80
C GLU A 26 2.13 0.53 -8.92
N MET A 27 3.30 0.11 -9.41
CA MET A 27 4.22 -0.72 -8.63
C MET A 27 4.74 0.01 -7.38
N GLN A 28 5.04 1.32 -7.47
CA GLN A 28 5.41 2.12 -6.29
C GLN A 28 4.25 2.23 -5.28
N GLN A 29 3.02 2.40 -5.77
CA GLN A 29 1.82 2.47 -4.92
C GLN A 29 1.58 1.14 -4.18
N GLU A 30 1.74 0.00 -4.85
CA GLU A 30 1.64 -1.33 -4.23
C GLU A 30 2.72 -1.57 -3.18
N GLN A 31 3.97 -1.16 -3.46
CA GLN A 31 5.06 -1.24 -2.50
C GLN A 31 4.77 -0.42 -1.23
N MET A 32 4.29 0.81 -1.39
CA MET A 32 3.90 1.66 -0.25
C MET A 32 2.71 1.07 0.52
N ALA A 33 1.73 0.50 -0.17
CA ALA A 33 0.60 -0.17 0.46
C ALA A 33 1.07 -1.36 1.33
N LEU A 34 2.01 -2.17 0.83
CA LEU A 34 2.59 -3.27 1.61
C LEU A 34 3.34 -2.75 2.85
N LEU A 35 4.17 -1.71 2.71
CA LEU A 35 4.87 -1.10 3.85
C LEU A 35 3.89 -0.55 4.89
N HIS A 36 2.77 0.02 4.45
CA HIS A 36 1.73 0.49 5.35
C HIS A 36 1.04 -0.67 6.09
N LEU A 37 0.70 -1.76 5.39
CA LEU A 37 0.15 -2.97 6.01
C LEU A 37 1.09 -3.54 7.08
N LEU A 38 2.39 -3.63 6.78
CA LEU A 38 3.40 -4.09 7.75
C LEU A 38 3.47 -3.16 8.96
N SER A 39 3.48 -1.84 8.74
CA SER A 39 3.46 -0.85 9.82
C SER A 39 2.23 -0.99 10.73
N CYS A 40 1.06 -1.24 10.16
CA CYS A 40 -0.16 -1.51 10.91
C CYS A 40 -0.07 -2.82 11.69
N ALA A 41 0.37 -3.90 11.05
CA ALA A 41 0.55 -5.20 11.69
C ALA A 41 1.53 -5.13 12.87
N GLU A 42 2.66 -4.42 12.73
CA GLU A 42 3.60 -4.21 13.84
C GLU A 42 2.96 -3.50 15.05
N LYS A 43 2.11 -2.50 14.80
CA LYS A 43 1.37 -1.80 15.86
C LYS A 43 0.35 -2.71 16.54
N ASP A 44 -0.34 -3.55 15.77
CA ASP A 44 -1.31 -4.51 16.28
C ASP A 44 -0.63 -5.58 17.15
N VAL A 45 0.50 -6.12 16.71
CA VAL A 45 1.31 -7.06 17.49
C VAL A 45 1.75 -6.44 18.82
N LYS A 46 2.30 -5.22 18.79
CA LYS A 46 2.73 -4.50 20.02
C LYS A 46 1.58 -4.24 20.99
N ALA A 47 0.37 -4.01 20.48
CA ALA A 47 -0.82 -3.77 21.27
C ALA A 47 -1.57 -5.05 21.69
N GLY A 48 -1.07 -6.24 21.31
CA GLY A 48 -1.73 -7.51 21.58
C GLY A 48 -3.01 -7.74 20.77
N ARG A 49 -3.27 -6.95 19.72
CA ARG A 49 -4.42 -7.11 18.81
C ARG A 49 -4.13 -8.21 17.78
N ILE A 50 -3.97 -9.44 18.27
CA ILE A 50 -3.66 -10.62 17.45
C ILE A 50 -4.71 -11.70 17.68
N VAL A 51 -4.91 -12.55 16.67
CA VAL A 51 -5.77 -13.72 16.76
C VAL A 51 -4.96 -14.97 16.42
N SER A 52 -5.29 -16.09 17.05
CA SER A 52 -4.74 -17.39 16.71
C SER A 52 -5.25 -17.89 15.36
N SER A 53 -4.53 -18.85 14.77
CA SER A 53 -4.95 -19.47 13.50
C SER A 53 -6.29 -20.20 13.59
N ASN A 54 -6.70 -20.65 14.78
CA ASN A 54 -8.00 -21.30 14.99
C ASN A 54 -9.12 -20.25 15.01
N GLU A 55 -8.98 -19.19 15.80
CA GLU A 55 -9.95 -18.09 15.87
C GLU A 55 -10.17 -17.44 14.49
N LEU A 56 -9.09 -17.28 13.71
CA LEU A 56 -9.19 -16.78 12.34
C LEU A 56 -10.02 -17.72 11.44
N ARG A 57 -9.76 -19.04 11.49
CA ARG A 57 -10.48 -20.04 10.69
C ARG A 57 -11.96 -20.09 11.05
N ASP A 58 -12.28 -20.02 12.34
CA ASP A 58 -13.66 -20.03 12.80
C ASP A 58 -14.41 -18.78 12.37
N SER A 59 -13.75 -17.61 12.45
CA SER A 59 -14.28 -16.34 11.95
C SER A 59 -14.57 -16.40 10.45
N LEU A 60 -13.63 -16.88 9.63
CA LEU A 60 -13.82 -17.05 8.18
C LEU A 60 -14.96 -18.03 7.85
N ARG A 61 -15.08 -19.13 8.60
CA ARG A 61 -16.17 -20.09 8.42
C ARG A 61 -17.53 -19.49 8.76
N SER A 62 -17.60 -18.61 9.76
CA SER A 62 -18.83 -17.90 10.10
C SER A 62 -19.27 -16.95 8.98
N LEU A 63 -18.33 -16.19 8.41
CA LEU A 63 -18.56 -15.26 7.30
C LEU A 63 -19.02 -15.97 6.03
N ALA A 64 -18.49 -17.16 5.74
CA ALA A 64 -18.89 -17.93 4.57
C ALA A 64 -20.28 -18.58 4.69
N LYS A 65 -20.88 -18.59 5.90
CA LYS A 65 -22.21 -19.16 6.18
C LYS A 65 -23.31 -18.10 6.26
N SER A 66 -22.95 -16.82 6.35
CA SER A 66 -23.88 -15.68 6.29
C SER A 66 -24.13 -15.26 4.85
#